data_AF-A0A7C4KT08-F1
#
_entry.id   AF-A0A7C4KT08-F1
#
_cell.length_a   1.000
_cell.length_b   1.000
_cell.length_c   1.000
_cell.angle_alpha   90.00
_cell.angle_beta   90.00
_cell.angle_gamma   90.00
#
_symmetry.space_group_name_H-M   'P 1'
#
loop_
_entity.id
_entity.type
_entity.pdbx_description
1 polymer ?
#
loop_
_entity_poly.entity_id
_entity_poly.type
_entity_poly.pdbx_seq_one_letter_code
_entity_poly.pdbx_strand_id
1 'polypeptide(L)'
;MAPRRTTPSIRIEYNRGLHLLGTVLWFDAVRRADLCFLSHAHLRQAAPHRKILATPATAALVRPRLHKARTLVCPYHRPFALGELGLMLIPAGHIAGSAQLVVEYRSERLIYTGHFSLS
;
A
#
# COMPACT_ATOMS: atom_id res chain seq x y z
N MET A 1 -11.03 -19.94 -33.40
CA MET A 1 -10.97 -18.54 -32.96
C MET A 1 -9.99 -18.46 -31.80
N ALA A 2 -8.82 -17.85 -31.97
CA ALA A 2 -7.82 -17.76 -30.89
C ALA A 2 -8.31 -16.79 -29.79
N PRO A 3 -8.14 -17.09 -28.50
CA PRO A 3 -8.52 -16.16 -27.44
C PRO A 3 -7.70 -14.88 -27.58
N ARG A 4 -8.38 -13.72 -27.67
CA ARG A 4 -7.73 -12.41 -27.56
C ARG A 4 -7.04 -12.37 -26.19
N ARG A 5 -5.72 -12.23 -26.17
CA ARG A 5 -5.00 -11.90 -24.93
C ARG A 5 -5.47 -10.53 -24.48
N THR A 6 -6.34 -10.47 -23.48
CA THR A 6 -6.69 -9.24 -22.79
C THR A 6 -5.46 -8.75 -22.06
N THR A 7 -5.02 -7.52 -22.35
CA THR A 7 -3.97 -6.87 -21.57
C THR A 7 -4.43 -6.76 -20.11
N PRO A 8 -3.62 -7.13 -19.11
CA PRO A 8 -4.01 -6.99 -17.71
C PRO A 8 -4.36 -5.53 -17.41
N SER A 9 -5.48 -5.32 -16.73
CA SER A 9 -5.97 -3.99 -16.39
C SER A 9 -5.15 -3.36 -15.26
N ILE A 10 -4.50 -4.20 -14.43
CA ILE A 10 -3.48 -3.79 -13.48
C ILE A 10 -2.18 -3.49 -14.23
N ARG A 11 -1.70 -2.25 -14.10
CA ARG A 11 -0.38 -1.83 -14.56
C ARG A 11 0.36 -1.17 -13.41
N ILE A 12 1.62 -1.55 -13.23
CA ILE A 12 2.48 -1.03 -12.17
C ILE A 12 3.67 -0.30 -12.78
N GLU A 13 4.00 0.87 -12.25
CA GLU A 13 5.25 1.56 -12.55
C GLU A 13 6.17 1.56 -11.32
N TYR A 14 7.47 1.41 -11.51
CA TYR A 14 8.46 1.68 -10.47
C TYR A 14 9.07 3.07 -10.65
N ASN A 15 8.96 3.89 -9.61
CA ASN A 15 9.68 5.15 -9.48
C ASN A 15 9.95 5.42 -8.00
N ARG A 16 11.07 4.90 -7.49
CA ARG A 16 11.45 5.00 -6.07
C ARG A 16 10.30 4.57 -5.13
N GLY A 17 9.63 3.48 -5.50
CA GLY A 17 8.34 3.02 -4.97
C GLY A 17 7.51 2.44 -6.11
N LEU A 18 6.47 1.66 -5.79
CA LEU A 18 5.55 1.13 -6.81
C LEU A 18 4.30 1.99 -6.90
N HIS A 19 3.82 2.24 -8.12
CA HIS A 19 2.60 2.99 -8.40
C HIS A 19 1.60 2.09 -9.12
N LEU A 20 0.40 1.96 -8.57
CA LEU A 20 -0.72 1.37 -9.29
C LEU A 20 -1.26 2.38 -10.30
N LEU A 21 -0.91 2.21 -11.58
CA LEU A 21 -1.26 3.14 -12.66
C LEU A 21 -2.78 3.25 -12.83
N GLY A 22 -3.24 4.47 -13.05
CA GLY A 22 -4.67 4.81 -13.06
C GLY A 22 -5.26 5.10 -11.69
N THR A 23 -4.45 5.08 -10.62
CA THR A 23 -4.88 5.36 -9.25
C THR A 23 -3.91 6.34 -8.57
N VAL A 24 -4.24 6.80 -7.37
CA VAL A 24 -3.32 7.60 -6.54
C VAL A 24 -2.47 6.75 -5.59
N LEU A 25 -2.64 5.41 -5.59
CA LEU A 25 -2.05 4.50 -4.62
C LEU A 25 -0.59 4.18 -4.98
N TRP A 26 0.31 4.53 -4.06
CA TRP A 26 1.70 4.13 -4.07
C TRP A 26 1.99 3.12 -2.96
N PHE A 27 2.99 2.27 -3.17
CA PHE A 27 3.50 1.31 -2.18
C PHE A 27 4.96 1.64 -1.85
N ASP A 28 5.24 1.85 -0.57
CA ASP A 28 6.59 2.10 0.00
C ASP A 28 7.42 3.14 -0.79
N ALA A 29 6.77 4.18 -1.28
CA ALA A 29 7.44 5.23 -2.04
C ALA A 29 8.31 6.10 -1.12
N VAL A 30 9.55 6.35 -1.53
CA VAL A 30 10.47 7.27 -0.82
C VAL A 30 10.44 8.69 -1.40
N ARG A 31 9.39 9.00 -2.18
CA ARG A 31 9.08 10.30 -2.78
C ARG A 31 7.64 10.69 -2.45
N ARG A 32 7.35 11.99 -2.49
CA ARG A 32 6.00 12.50 -2.23
C ARG A 32 4.96 11.83 -3.15
N ALA A 33 3.86 11.38 -2.55
CA ALA A 33 2.71 10.79 -3.21
C ALA A 33 1.41 11.33 -2.60
N ASP A 34 0.31 11.27 -3.33
CA ASP A 34 -1.01 11.64 -2.80
C ASP A 34 -1.50 10.64 -1.75
N LEU A 35 -1.30 9.35 -2.01
CA LEU A 35 -1.55 8.25 -1.06
C LEU A 35 -0.41 7.24 -1.14
N CYS A 36 0.22 6.95 0.00
CA CYS A 36 1.21 5.87 0.09
C CYS A 36 0.81 4.86 1.15
N PHE A 37 0.78 3.59 0.79
CA PHE A 37 0.81 2.48 1.73
C PHE A 37 2.24 2.30 2.26
N LEU A 38 2.39 2.20 3.58
CA LEU A 38 3.63 1.82 4.23
C LEU A 38 3.49 0.39 4.76
N SER A 39 4.25 -0.54 4.17
CA SER A 39 4.21 -1.95 4.55
C SER A 39 4.76 -2.19 5.95
N HIS A 40 5.69 -1.36 6.44
CA HIS A 40 6.28 -1.46 7.77
C HIS A 40 6.90 -0.14 8.21
N ALA A 41 7.34 -0.06 9.47
CA ALA A 41 7.86 1.16 10.10
C ALA A 41 9.30 1.49 9.69
N HIS A 42 9.56 1.67 8.40
CA HIS A 42 10.88 2.06 7.90
C HIS A 42 10.94 3.54 7.50
N LEU A 43 11.83 4.27 8.16
CA LEU A 43 11.83 5.73 8.17
C LEU A 43 12.04 6.38 6.80
N ARG A 44 12.82 5.76 5.90
CA ARG A 44 13.02 6.25 4.53
C ARG A 44 11.70 6.33 3.73
N GLN A 45 10.72 5.50 4.05
CA GLN A 45 9.44 5.43 3.35
C GLN A 45 8.42 6.44 3.92
N ALA A 46 8.72 7.10 5.05
CA ALA A 46 7.92 8.20 5.60
C ALA A 46 8.22 9.53 4.90
N ALA A 47 8.25 9.55 3.56
CA ALA A 47 8.38 10.78 2.79
C ALA A 47 7.16 11.71 3.05
N PRO A 48 7.19 13.00 2.69
CA PRO A 48 6.09 13.93 2.97
C PRO A 48 4.88 13.71 2.04
N HIS A 49 4.29 12.52 2.09
CA HIS A 49 3.06 12.15 1.40
C HIS A 49 1.88 12.98 1.91
N ARG A 50 0.83 13.14 1.09
CA ARG A 50 -0.39 13.81 1.56
C ARG A 50 -1.22 12.91 2.46
N LYS A 51 -1.32 11.62 2.11
CA LYS A 51 -1.99 10.58 2.88
C LYS A 51 -1.10 9.36 3.02
N ILE A 52 -1.17 8.72 4.18
CA ILE A 52 -0.45 7.48 4.48
C ILE A 52 -1.44 6.42 4.93
N LEU A 53 -1.43 5.25 4.31
CA LEU A 53 -2.16 4.07 4.75
C LEU A 53 -1.19 3.14 5.49
N ALA A 54 -1.50 2.77 6.72
CA ALA A 54 -0.66 1.88 7.52
C ALA A 54 -1.46 1.18 8.62
N THR A 55 -0.87 0.15 9.22
CA THR A 55 -1.38 -0.46 10.45
C THR A 55 -1.28 0.52 11.63
N PRO A 56 -2.05 0.31 12.73
CA PRO A 56 -1.92 1.14 13.94
C PRO A 56 -0.48 1.16 14.48
N ALA A 57 0.19 0.01 14.52
CA ALA A 57 1.56 -0.11 15.02
C ALA A 57 2.55 0.64 14.12
N THR A 58 2.50 0.44 12.80
CA THR A 58 3.36 1.18 11.87
C THR A 58 3.14 2.67 11.97
N ALA A 59 1.88 3.12 11.95
CA ALA A 59 1.52 4.54 12.07
C ALA A 59 2.04 5.17 13.37
N ALA A 60 1.95 4.47 14.49
CA ALA A 60 2.46 4.95 15.77
C ALA A 60 3.99 5.13 15.75
N LEU A 61 4.72 4.16 15.19
CA LEU A 61 6.18 4.18 15.12
C LEU A 61 6.73 5.27 14.18
N VAL A 62 6.05 5.54 13.06
CA VAL A 62 6.51 6.57 12.11
C VAL A 62 5.94 7.97 12.40
N ARG A 63 4.99 8.10 13.34
CA ARG A 63 4.28 9.36 13.70
C ARG A 63 5.20 10.59 13.81
N PRO A 64 6.37 10.54 14.48
CA PRO A 64 7.24 11.71 14.61
C PRO A 64 7.75 12.27 13.28
N ARG A 65 7.72 11.48 12.21
CA ARG A 65 8.21 11.84 10.87
C ARG A 65 7.10 12.02 9.83
N LEU A 66 5.83 11.86 10.19
CA LEU A 66 4.72 11.97 9.23
C LEU A 66 4.39 13.41 8.79
N HIS A 67 5.12 14.41 9.29
CA HIS A 67 4.88 15.83 9.00
C HIS A 67 3.38 16.18 9.16
N LYS A 68 2.76 16.77 8.12
CA LYS A 68 1.32 17.12 8.05
C LYS A 68 0.50 16.07 7.28
N ALA A 69 1.03 14.87 7.05
CA ALA A 69 0.31 13.82 6.32
C ALA A 69 -0.94 13.40 7.10
N ARG A 70 -2.03 13.15 6.37
CA ARG A 70 -3.23 12.52 6.95
C ARG A 70 -3.01 11.01 7.00
N THR A 71 -3.08 10.41 8.19
CA THR A 71 -2.90 8.96 8.33
C THR A 71 -4.25 8.25 8.29
N LEU A 72 -4.40 7.34 7.32
CA LEU A 72 -5.46 6.35 7.23
C LEU A 72 -4.98 5.10 7.98
N VAL A 73 -5.37 4.99 9.25
CA VAL A 73 -4.99 3.85 10.08
C VAL A 73 -6.01 2.72 9.88
N CYS A 74 -5.55 1.54 9.46
CA CYS A 74 -6.41 0.38 9.25
C CYS A 74 -5.88 -0.84 10.02
N PRO A 75 -6.68 -1.50 10.88
CA PRO A 75 -6.32 -2.79 11.45
C PRO A 75 -6.29 -3.88 10.38
N TYR A 76 -5.67 -5.02 10.69
CA TYR A 76 -5.67 -6.19 9.83
C TYR A 76 -7.09 -6.73 9.61
N HIS A 77 -7.28 -7.41 8.47
CA HIS A 77 -8.51 -8.12 8.10
C HIS A 77 -9.79 -7.28 8.10
N ARG A 78 -9.65 -5.94 8.05
CA ARG A 78 -10.77 -5.02 7.94
C ARG A 78 -10.82 -4.44 6.52
N PRO A 79 -11.69 -4.96 5.64
CA PRO A 79 -11.82 -4.42 4.30
C PRO A 79 -12.40 -3.00 4.33
N PHE A 80 -11.95 -2.15 3.42
CA PHE A 80 -12.48 -0.81 3.21
C PHE A 80 -12.33 -0.38 1.75
N ALA A 81 -13.10 0.63 1.34
CA ALA A 81 -13.04 1.18 -0.01
C ALA A 81 -12.35 2.55 -0.03
N LEU A 82 -11.64 2.83 -1.12
CA LEU A 82 -11.12 4.16 -1.42
C LEU A 82 -11.25 4.45 -2.92
N GLY A 83 -12.31 5.18 -3.30
CA GLY A 83 -12.67 5.32 -4.71
C GLY A 83 -13.04 3.95 -5.28
N GLU A 84 -12.41 3.58 -6.40
CA GLU A 84 -12.60 2.27 -7.06
C GLU A 84 -11.77 1.14 -6.42
N LEU A 85 -10.97 1.42 -5.39
CA LEU A 85 -10.11 0.44 -4.74
C LEU A 85 -10.83 -0.25 -3.60
N GLY A 86 -10.89 -1.59 -3.63
CA GLY A 86 -11.15 -2.41 -2.44
C GLY A 86 -9.83 -2.76 -1.77
N LEU A 87 -9.67 -2.46 -0.48
CA LEU A 87 -8.39 -2.55 0.23
C LEU A 87 -8.54 -3.37 1.51
N MET A 88 -7.55 -4.19 1.82
CA MET A 88 -7.45 -4.90 3.10
C MET A 88 -6.00 -5.15 3.46
N LEU A 89 -5.65 -4.90 4.73
CA LEU A 89 -4.32 -5.20 5.26
C LEU A 89 -4.31 -6.61 5.85
N ILE A 90 -3.27 -7.38 5.56
CA ILE A 90 -3.01 -8.69 6.18
C ILE A 90 -1.61 -8.70 6.79
N PRO A 91 -1.32 -9.49 7.84
CA PRO A 91 0.00 -9.55 8.44
C PRO A 91 1.08 -9.97 7.43
N ALA A 92 2.26 -9.33 7.50
CA ALA A 92 3.41 -9.71 6.68
C ALA A 92 4.43 -10.60 7.41
N GLY A 93 4.33 -10.78 8.73
CA GLY A 93 5.24 -11.64 9.51
C GLY A 93 6.68 -11.13 9.62
N HIS A 94 7.05 -9.99 9.01
CA HIS A 94 8.43 -9.50 9.00
C HIS A 94 8.85 -8.81 10.30
N ILE A 95 8.08 -7.80 10.73
CA ILE A 95 8.25 -7.11 12.02
C ILE A 95 6.88 -6.75 12.62
N ALA A 96 6.86 -6.35 13.90
CA ALA A 96 5.64 -5.88 14.55
C ALA A 96 5.00 -4.73 13.76
N GLY A 97 3.72 -4.91 13.40
CA GLY A 97 2.98 -3.94 12.59
C GLY A 97 3.17 -4.05 11.07
N SER A 98 4.04 -4.95 10.59
CA SER A 98 4.23 -5.16 9.15
C SER A 98 3.00 -5.76 8.48
N ALA A 99 2.66 -5.23 7.31
CA ALA A 99 1.46 -5.57 6.56
C ALA A 99 1.74 -5.76 5.07
N GLN A 100 1.02 -6.70 4.49
CA GLN A 100 0.77 -6.77 3.06
C GLN A 100 -0.53 -6.01 2.77
N LEU A 101 -0.68 -5.51 1.54
CA LEU A 101 -1.91 -4.85 1.09
C LEU A 101 -2.56 -5.67 -0.03
N VAL A 102 -3.75 -6.18 0.24
CA VAL A 102 -4.65 -6.74 -0.76
C VAL A 102 -5.38 -5.57 -1.43
N VAL A 103 -5.35 -5.52 -2.76
CA VAL A 103 -6.04 -4.51 -3.56
C VAL A 103 -6.92 -5.21 -4.60
N GLU A 104 -8.21 -4.92 -4.56
CA GLU A 104 -9.18 -5.19 -5.63
C GLU A 104 -9.29 -3.94 -6.51
N TYR A 105 -9.06 -4.10 -7.81
CA TYR A 105 -9.15 -3.02 -8.78
C TYR A 105 -9.50 -3.56 -10.17
N ARG A 106 -10.54 -3.02 -10.81
CA ARG A 106 -11.00 -3.42 -12.17
C ARG A 106 -11.23 -4.93 -12.33
N SER A 107 -11.87 -5.54 -11.33
CA SER A 107 -12.14 -6.99 -11.28
C SER A 107 -10.89 -7.88 -11.21
N GLU A 108 -9.72 -7.29 -10.92
CA GLU A 108 -8.48 -8.01 -10.66
C GLU A 108 -8.03 -7.77 -9.22
N ARG A 109 -7.33 -8.78 -8.65
CA ARG A 109 -6.75 -8.73 -7.32
C ARG A 109 -5.22 -8.73 -7.43
N LEU A 110 -4.57 -7.79 -6.74
CA LEU A 110 -3.12 -7.83 -6.46
C LEU A 110 -2.87 -7.86 -4.96
N ILE A 111 -1.73 -8.43 -4.58
CA ILE A 111 -1.22 -8.39 -3.22
C ILE A 111 0.18 -7.79 -3.28
N TYR A 112 0.38 -6.67 -2.59
CA TYR A 112 1.70 -6.12 -2.36
C TYR A 112 2.22 -6.62 -1.01
N THR A 113 3.27 -7.43 -1.04
CA THR A 113 3.78 -8.14 0.15
C THR A 113 4.67 -7.27 1.04
N GLY A 114 5.29 -6.23 0.49
CA GLY A 114 6.39 -5.53 1.16
C GLY A 114 7.50 -6.50 1.57
N HIS A 115 8.12 -6.26 2.72
CA HIS A 115 8.98 -7.26 3.36
C HIS A 115 8.09 -8.27 4.10
N PHE A 116 8.19 -9.53 3.69
CA PHE A 116 7.34 -10.62 4.16
C PHE A 116 8.18 -11.78 4.69
N SER A 117 7.68 -12.46 5.71
CA SER A 117 8.28 -13.69 6.25
C SER A 117 7.19 -14.73 6.49
N LEU A 118 7.47 -15.98 6.11
CA LEU A 118 6.69 -17.16 6.49
C LEU A 118 7.26 -17.65 7.83
N SER A 119 6.66 -17.17 8.91
CA SER A 119 7.00 -17.58 10.28
C SER A 119 5.84 -18.30 10.93
#